data_AF-A0A0Q7WKJ5-F1
#
_entry.id   AF-A0A0Q7WKJ5-F1
#
_cell.length_a   1.000
_cell.length_b   1.000
_cell.length_c   1.000
_cell.angle_alpha   90.00
_cell.angle_beta   90.00
_cell.angle_gamma   90.00
#
_symmetry.space_group_name_H-M   'P 1'
#
loop_
_entity.id
_entity.type
_entity.pdbx_description
1 polymer ?
#
loop_
_entity_poly.entity_id
_entity_poly.type
_entity_poly.pdbx_seq_one_letter_code
_entity_poly.pdbx_strand_id
1 'polypeptide(L)'
;MKLSSKAALFSGLGFPGLGQMLVLKRRTRGLVFMVPALSVFIWLMYGLWKATSVLMDEALSGALPPDPILIAQRLTKASIMPGASAAGWILFACWIASIVDALLTRDQA
;
A
#
# COMPACT_ATOMS: atom_id res chain seq x y z
N MET A 1 5.41 -15.65 22.16
CA MET A 1 4.19 -15.06 21.57
C MET A 1 3.39 -16.16 20.88
N LYS A 2 2.06 -16.08 20.89
CA LYS A 2 1.21 -16.98 20.09
C LYS A 2 1.52 -16.80 18.59
N LEU A 3 1.40 -17.88 17.81
CA LEU A 3 1.74 -17.88 16.38
C LEU A 3 0.85 -16.87 15.63
N SER A 4 -0.44 -16.85 15.95
CA SER A 4 -1.42 -15.87 15.50
C SER A 4 -1.02 -14.40 15.76
N SER A 5 -0.52 -14.06 16.97
CA SER A 5 -0.07 -12.69 17.26
C SER A 5 1.19 -12.33 16.46
N LYS A 6 2.12 -13.27 16.29
CA LYS A 6 3.29 -13.06 15.43
C LYS A 6 2.84 -12.83 13.98
N ALA A 7 1.91 -13.63 13.47
CA ALA A 7 1.37 -13.45 12.13
C ALA A 7 0.70 -12.09 11.94
N ALA A 8 -0.11 -11.65 12.92
CA ALA A 8 -0.75 -10.34 12.89
C ALA A 8 0.26 -9.18 12.83
N LEU A 9 1.39 -9.28 13.55
CA LEU A 9 2.46 -8.29 13.47
C LEU A 9 3.13 -8.28 12.10
N PHE A 10 3.40 -9.44 11.50
CA PHE A 10 3.98 -9.52 10.15
C PHE A 10 3.04 -8.91 9.10
N SER A 11 1.74 -9.20 9.18
CA SER A 11 0.74 -8.61 8.27
C SER A 11 0.52 -7.12 8.53
N GLY A 12 0.55 -6.68 9.79
CA GLY A 12 0.27 -5.29 10.16
C GLY A 12 1.43 -4.34 9.94
N LEU A 13 2.68 -4.77 10.22
CA LEU A 13 3.87 -3.92 10.11
C LEU A 13 4.60 -4.07 8.77
N GLY A 14 4.45 -5.23 8.11
CA GLY A 14 5.11 -5.49 6.84
C GLY A 14 4.21 -5.20 5.64
N PHE A 15 3.29 -6.12 5.35
CA PHE A 15 2.41 -6.04 4.19
C PHE A 15 1.21 -6.99 4.38
N PRO A 16 0.01 -6.66 3.84
CA PRO A 16 -1.16 -7.50 3.99
C PRO A 16 -0.91 -8.95 3.56
N GLY A 17 -1.21 -9.92 4.41
CA GLY A 17 -1.06 -11.35 4.08
C GLY A 17 0.31 -11.98 4.38
N LEU A 18 1.33 -11.21 4.77
CA LEU A 18 2.66 -11.75 5.10
C LEU A 18 2.63 -12.73 6.27
N GLY A 19 1.85 -12.45 7.31
CA GLY A 19 1.69 -13.33 8.45
C GLY A 19 1.11 -14.68 8.06
N GLN A 20 0.09 -14.68 7.21
CA GLN A 20 -0.53 -15.89 6.66
C GLN A 20 0.50 -16.70 5.87
N MET A 21 1.26 -16.05 4.99
CA MET A 21 2.19 -16.72 4.10
C MET A 21 3.45 -17.25 4.82
N LEU A 22 4.08 -16.43 5.66
CA LEU A 22 5.39 -16.71 6.25
C LEU A 22 5.32 -17.34 7.64
N VAL A 23 4.32 -16.96 8.44
CA VAL A 23 4.21 -17.41 9.85
C VAL A 23 3.24 -18.58 9.96
N LEU A 24 2.03 -18.46 9.40
CA LEU A 24 1.01 -19.52 9.45
C LEU A 24 1.15 -20.56 8.32
N LYS A 25 2.05 -20.34 7.36
CA LYS A 25 2.25 -21.18 6.15
C LYS A 25 1.00 -21.41 5.30
N ARG A 26 -0.01 -20.54 5.42
CA ARG A 26 -1.28 -20.56 4.68
C ARG A 26 -1.18 -19.68 3.43
N ARG A 27 -0.40 -20.12 2.46
CA ARG A 27 -0.09 -19.35 1.23
C ARG A 27 -1.34 -18.86 0.50
N THR A 28 -2.34 -19.73 0.31
CA THR A 28 -3.57 -19.37 -0.40
C THR A 28 -4.31 -18.22 0.29
N ARG A 29 -4.45 -18.26 1.62
CA ARG A 29 -5.07 -17.15 2.38
C ARG A 29 -4.24 -15.88 2.30
N GLY A 30 -2.91 -16.00 2.38
CA GLY A 30 -2.01 -14.86 2.20
C GLY A 30 -2.19 -14.18 0.85
N LEU A 31 -2.30 -14.96 -0.23
CA LEU A 31 -2.49 -14.44 -1.59
C LEU A 31 -3.81 -13.68 -1.77
N VAL A 32 -4.89 -14.08 -1.09
CA VAL A 32 -6.19 -13.35 -1.15
C VAL A 32 -6.04 -11.90 -0.69
N PHE A 33 -5.13 -11.61 0.25
CA PHE A 33 -4.86 -10.24 0.71
C PHE A 33 -3.72 -9.59 -0.07
N MET A 34 -2.66 -10.35 -0.38
CA MET A 34 -1.46 -9.82 -1.03
C MET A 34 -1.71 -9.34 -2.46
N VAL A 35 -2.40 -10.15 -3.27
CA VAL A 35 -2.61 -9.86 -4.69
C VAL A 35 -3.38 -8.55 -4.89
N PRO A 36 -4.58 -8.34 -4.32
CA PRO A 36 -5.29 -7.08 -4.50
C PRO A 36 -4.51 -5.89 -3.90
N ALA A 37 -3.86 -6.07 -2.74
CA ALA A 37 -3.03 -5.02 -2.15
C ALA A 37 -1.87 -4.61 -3.07
N LEU A 38 -1.16 -5.58 -3.67
CA LEU A 38 -0.07 -5.33 -4.61
C LEU A 38 -0.56 -4.67 -5.89
N SER A 39 -1.66 -5.14 -6.47
CA SER A 39 -2.23 -4.56 -7.68
C SER A 39 -2.58 -3.08 -7.49
N VAL A 40 -3.24 -2.77 -6.36
CA VAL A 40 -3.61 -1.40 -6.02
C VAL A 40 -2.39 -0.54 -5.70
N PHE A 41 -1.43 -1.09 -4.94
CA PHE A 41 -0.18 -0.39 -4.63
C PHE A 41 0.62 -0.04 -5.89
N ILE A 42 0.80 -1.00 -6.81
CA ILE A 42 1.48 -0.77 -8.10
C ILE A 42 0.76 0.32 -8.89
N TRP A 43 -0.56 0.28 -8.95
CA TRP A 43 -1.36 1.29 -9.66
C TRP A 43 -1.22 2.69 -9.04
N LEU A 44 -1.20 2.80 -7.70
CA LEU A 44 -0.93 4.07 -7.00
C LEU A 44 0.50 4.59 -7.28
N MET A 45 1.50 3.72 -7.27
CA MET A 45 2.89 4.09 -7.57
C MET A 45 3.05 4.56 -9.02
N TYR A 46 2.35 3.94 -9.97
CA TYR A 46 2.30 4.41 -11.35
C TYR A 46 1.71 5.83 -11.46
N GLY A 47 0.65 6.12 -10.70
CA GLY A 47 0.09 7.47 -10.64
C GLY A 47 1.02 8.50 -10.03
N LEU A 48 1.68 8.14 -8.93
CA LEU A 48 2.70 8.98 -8.30
C LEU A 48 3.84 9.26 -9.27
N TRP A 49 4.35 8.24 -9.97
CA TRP A 49 5.41 8.40 -10.97
C TRP A 49 5.00 9.44 -12.03
N LYS A 50 3.81 9.31 -12.62
CA LYS A 50 3.33 10.26 -13.64
C LYS A 50 3.19 11.68 -13.10
N ALA A 51 2.70 11.85 -11.87
CA ALA A 51 2.60 13.16 -11.26
C ALA A 51 4.00 13.78 -11.04
N THR A 52 4.95 13.00 -10.54
CA THR A 52 6.32 13.48 -10.30
C THR A 52 7.11 13.74 -11.59
N SER A 53 6.88 12.98 -12.66
CA SER A 53 7.56 13.23 -13.94
C SER A 53 7.15 14.58 -14.55
N VAL A 54 5.88 14.95 -14.46
CA VAL A 54 5.41 16.27 -14.92
C VAL A 54 6.08 17.39 -14.12
N LEU A 55 6.18 17.25 -12.80
CA LEU A 55 6.86 18.25 -11.96
C LEU A 55 8.35 18.34 -12.25
N MET A 56 8.99 17.21 -12.60
CA MET A 56 10.40 17.19 -12.99
C MET A 56 10.61 17.98 -14.29
N ASP A 57 9.76 17.77 -15.30
CA ASP A 57 9.84 18.50 -16.57
C ASP A 57 9.59 20.01 -16.37
N GLU A 58 8.65 20.39 -15.50
CA GLU A 58 8.41 21.79 -15.12
C GLU A 58 9.60 22.40 -14.37
N ALA A 59 10.27 21.64 -13.50
CA ALA A 59 11.46 22.10 -12.79
C ALA A 59 12.65 22.31 -13.74
N LEU A 60 12.88 21.37 -14.66
CA LEU A 60 13.97 21.43 -15.64
C LEU A 60 13.78 22.54 -16.68
N SER A 61 12.53 22.87 -17.02
CA SER A 61 12.20 24.00 -17.90
C SER A 61 12.25 25.36 -17.20
N GLY A 62 12.47 25.39 -15.88
CA GLY A 62 12.46 26.61 -15.07
C GLY A 62 11.05 27.16 -14.77
N ALA A 63 9.99 26.43 -15.15
CA ALA A 63 8.61 26.80 -14.89
C ALA A 63 8.20 26.58 -13.42
N LEU A 64 8.87 25.67 -12.72
CA LEU A 64 8.67 25.39 -11.31
C LEU A 64 9.89 25.83 -10.49
N PRO A 65 9.74 26.81 -9.57
CA PRO A 65 10.80 27.15 -8.62
C PRO A 65 11.14 25.95 -7.73
N PRO A 66 12.40 25.77 -7.30
CA PRO A 66 12.81 24.73 -6.35
C PRO A 66 12.38 25.09 -4.91
N ASP A 67 11.11 25.43 -4.73
CA ASP A 67 10.48 25.71 -3.45
C ASP A 67 9.73 24.46 -2.96
N PRO A 68 10.14 23.83 -1.85
CA PRO A 68 9.51 22.63 -1.31
C PRO A 68 8.00 22.79 -1.02
N ILE A 69 7.55 23.99 -0.62
CA ILE A 69 6.14 24.25 -0.30
C ILE A 69 5.31 24.27 -1.59
N LEU A 70 5.79 24.96 -2.62
CA LEU A 70 5.12 25.00 -3.93
C LEU A 70 5.08 23.62 -4.59
N ILE A 71 6.17 22.85 -4.49
CA ILE A 71 6.24 21.48 -5.00
C ILE A 71 5.19 20.60 -4.30
N ALA A 72 5.07 20.67 -2.97
CA ALA A 72 4.09 19.88 -2.23
C ALA A 72 2.63 20.25 -2.60
N GLN A 73 2.33 21.54 -2.76
CA GLN A 73 1.01 22.01 -3.19
C GLN A 73 0.67 21.60 -4.63
N ARG A 74 1.67 21.58 -5.53
CA ARG A 74 1.48 21.12 -6.90
C ARG A 74 1.34 19.60 -6.97
N LEU A 75 2.13 18.86 -6.21
CA LEU A 75 2.05 17.40 -6.15
C LEU A 75 0.68 16.94 -5.68
N THR A 76 0.12 17.56 -4.65
CA THR A 76 -1.24 17.24 -4.16
C THR A 76 -2.35 17.53 -5.18
N LYS A 77 -2.16 18.52 -6.07
CA LYS A 77 -3.08 18.79 -7.19
C LYS A 77 -2.87 17.86 -8.38
N ALA A 78 -1.61 17.55 -8.70
CA ALA A 78 -1.23 16.70 -9.83
C ALA A 78 -1.48 15.20 -9.55
N SER A 79 -1.45 14.78 -8.29
CA SER A 79 -1.58 13.37 -7.90
C SER A 79 -3.00 12.81 -7.89
N ILE A 80 -4.01 13.56 -8.36
CA ILE A 80 -5.40 13.07 -8.36
C ILE A 80 -5.62 12.17 -9.58
N MET A 81 -5.00 10.98 -9.56
CA MET A 81 -5.40 9.92 -10.47
C MET A 81 -6.86 9.53 -10.15
N PRO A 82 -7.76 9.44 -11.15
CA PRO A 82 -9.15 9.06 -10.90
C PRO A 82 -9.22 7.74 -10.12
N GLY A 83 -9.88 7.76 -8.96
CA GLY A 83 -10.00 6.59 -8.09
C GLY A 83 -8.86 6.39 -7.08
N ALA A 84 -7.87 7.29 -6.98
CA ALA A 84 -6.76 7.19 -6.02
C ALA A 84 -7.23 7.05 -4.56
N SER A 85 -8.28 7.78 -4.18
CA SER A 85 -8.88 7.66 -2.85
C SER A 85 -9.51 6.27 -2.62
N ALA A 86 -10.27 5.75 -3.60
CA ALA A 86 -10.87 4.42 -3.51
C ALA A 86 -9.80 3.32 -3.43
N ALA A 87 -8.76 3.42 -4.24
CA ALA A 87 -7.57 2.56 -4.18
C ALA A 87 -6.93 2.58 -2.79
N GLY A 88 -6.72 3.77 -2.20
CA GLY A 88 -6.21 3.90 -0.83
C GLY A 88 -7.07 3.13 0.19
N TRP A 89 -8.39 3.25 0.08
CA TRP A 89 -9.33 2.51 0.95
C TRP A 89 -9.30 1.00 0.72
N ILE A 90 -9.18 0.54 -0.52
CA ILE A 90 -9.05 -0.90 -0.83
C ILE A 90 -7.76 -1.45 -0.21
N LEU A 91 -6.64 -0.73 -0.37
CA LEU A 91 -5.36 -1.12 0.21
C LEU A 91 -5.44 -1.18 1.74
N PHE A 92 -6.05 -0.17 2.37
CA PHE A 92 -6.27 -0.13 3.81
C PHE A 92 -7.17 -1.28 4.29
N ALA A 93 -8.27 -1.56 3.57
CA ALA A 93 -9.16 -2.67 3.87
C ALA A 93 -8.44 -4.03 3.78
N CYS A 94 -7.60 -4.25 2.77
CA CYS A 94 -6.76 -5.45 2.67
C CYS A 94 -5.83 -5.59 3.87
N TRP A 95 -5.26 -4.48 4.33
CA TRP A 95 -4.40 -4.44 5.52
C TRP A 95 -5.14 -4.90 6.77
N ILE A 96 -6.26 -4.24 7.10
CA ILE A 96 -7.06 -4.58 8.28
C ILE A 96 -7.59 -6.01 8.20
N ALA A 97 -8.13 -6.42 7.04
CA ALA A 97 -8.65 -7.77 6.84
C ALA A 97 -7.57 -8.84 7.09
N SER A 98 -6.34 -8.60 6.63
CA SER A 98 -5.24 -9.55 6.85
C SER A 98 -4.79 -9.63 8.31
N ILE A 99 -4.85 -8.54 9.08
CA ILE A 99 -4.55 -8.56 10.53
C ILE A 99 -5.63 -9.37 11.25
N VAL A 100 -6.90 -9.07 10.97
CA VAL A 100 -8.06 -9.76 11.57
C VAL A 100 -8.02 -11.25 11.24
N ASP A 101 -7.77 -11.61 9.99
CA ASP A 101 -7.61 -13.01 9.57
C ASP A 101 -6.47 -13.69 10.35
N ALA A 102 -5.31 -13.05 10.51
CA ALA A 102 -4.20 -13.62 11.27
C ALA A 102 -4.55 -13.83 12.76
N LEU A 103 -5.35 -12.93 13.36
CA LEU A 103 -5.77 -13.00 14.77
C LEU A 103 -6.85 -14.07 15.02
N LEU A 104 -7.81 -14.21 14.10
CA LEU A 104 -8.96 -15.08 14.28
C LEU A 104 -8.71 -16.52 13.84
N THR A 105 -7.80 -16.73 12.88
CA THR A 105 -7.60 -18.07 12.34
C THR A 105 -6.74 -18.90 13.28
N ARG A 106 -7.40 -19.69 14.16
CA ARG A 106 -6.77 -20.58 15.15
C ARG A 106 -5.57 -21.35 14.58
N ASP A 107 -4.54 -21.48 15.42
CA ASP A 107 -3.40 -22.35 15.17
C ASP A 107 -3.95 -23.77 14.93
N GLN A 108 -3.74 -24.31 13.73
CA GLN A 108 -3.93 -25.75 13.52
C GLN A 108 -2.70 -26.38 14.16
N ALA A 109 -2.89 -26.97 15.33
CA ALA A 109 -1.88 -27.75 16.03
C ALA A 109 -1.43 -28.94 15.18
#